data_AF-A0A7Y4XIV1-F1
#
_entry.id   AF-A0A7Y4XIV1-F1
#
_cell.length_a   1.000
_cell.length_b   1.000
_cell.length_c   1.000
_cell.angle_alpha   90.00
_cell.angle_beta   90.00
_cell.angle_gamma   90.00
#
_symmetry.space_group_name_H-M   'P 1'
#
loop_
_entity.id
_entity.type
_entity.pdbx_description
1 polymer ?
#
loop_
_entity_poly.entity_id
_entity_poly.type
_entity_poly.pdbx_seq_one_letter_code
_entity_poly.pdbx_strand_id
1 'polypeptide(L)'
;MSWQRLSATAAVALSLGLSLSACTHERNGPVEGHFQDFQVSKPVSNAVTVCHAYTCKMQTKFTFTNADITEIKGIFKKVKKDDGASEERRAVAYAIGWMETRVGKVIGTDKDRAGMEAGGPGDPTQQDCVDESTNTTSYLLVLQNNGLLKHHTVGTPFAKDQLWRGVAGWTHWTAVLQETKSAQRWAVDSWIYVNGENPAIVETEKWYIDGLGSLPVATR
;
A
#
# COMPACT_ATOMS: atom_id res chain seq x y z
N MET A 1 -46.51 65.42 16.93
CA MET A 1 -47.45 64.36 16.45
C MET A 1 -46.79 63.63 15.29
N SER A 2 -46.92 62.30 15.26
CA SER A 2 -46.47 61.35 14.21
C SER A 2 -44.94 61.18 14.07
N TRP A 3 -44.27 60.18 14.66
CA TRP A 3 -44.28 58.71 14.42
C TRP A 3 -43.80 58.27 13.04
N GLN A 4 -42.54 57.83 12.93
CA GLN A 4 -42.17 56.72 12.05
C GLN A 4 -41.18 55.79 12.76
N ARG A 5 -41.66 54.57 13.01
CA ARG A 5 -40.89 53.42 13.49
C ARG A 5 -40.18 52.81 12.29
N LEU A 6 -38.87 52.58 12.37
CA LEU A 6 -38.15 51.73 11.43
C LEU A 6 -37.79 50.43 12.16
N SER A 7 -38.48 49.39 11.74
CA SER A 7 -38.38 48.01 12.21
C SER A 7 -37.01 47.44 11.86
N ALA A 8 -36.33 46.86 12.85
CA ALA A 8 -35.14 46.04 12.64
C ALA A 8 -35.55 44.68 12.07
N THR A 9 -35.32 44.46 10.78
CA THR A 9 -35.40 43.13 10.16
C THR A 9 -34.13 42.35 10.49
N ALA A 10 -34.24 41.42 11.43
CA ALA A 10 -33.20 40.42 11.69
C ALA A 10 -33.15 39.44 10.52
N ALA A 11 -32.09 39.50 9.72
CA ALA A 11 -31.81 38.50 8.69
C ALA A 11 -31.30 37.23 9.37
N VAL A 12 -32.16 36.21 9.45
CA VAL A 12 -31.75 34.85 9.85
C VAL A 12 -31.09 34.21 8.62
N ALA A 13 -29.76 34.17 8.62
CA ALA A 13 -29.00 33.42 7.63
C ALA A 13 -29.14 31.91 7.93
N LEU A 14 -29.93 31.21 7.13
CA LEU A 14 -30.01 29.75 7.15
C LEU A 14 -28.78 29.18 6.43
N SER A 15 -27.73 28.86 7.19
CA SER A 15 -26.57 28.14 6.68
C SER A 15 -26.93 26.66 6.49
N LEU A 16 -27.30 26.26 5.27
CA LEU A 16 -27.30 24.86 4.87
C LEU A 16 -25.86 24.35 4.89
N GLY A 17 -25.49 23.63 5.94
CA GLY A 17 -24.27 22.84 5.99
C GLY A 17 -24.38 21.66 5.03
N LEU A 18 -23.84 21.80 3.83
CA LEU A 18 -23.51 20.66 2.96
C LEU A 18 -22.31 19.95 3.59
N SER A 19 -22.59 18.91 4.39
CA SER A 19 -21.59 17.94 4.79
C SER A 19 -21.15 17.15 3.56
N LEU A 20 -20.07 17.61 2.93
CA LEU A 20 -19.32 16.82 1.96
C LEU A 20 -18.72 15.64 2.70
N SER A 21 -19.47 14.53 2.73
CA SER A 21 -18.92 13.23 3.12
C SER A 21 -17.89 12.87 2.05
N ALA A 22 -16.61 12.99 2.39
CA ALA A 22 -15.54 12.47 1.56
C ALA A 22 -15.74 10.95 1.44
N CYS A 23 -16.21 10.50 0.28
CA CYS A 23 -16.23 9.09 -0.06
C CYS A 23 -14.77 8.65 -0.22
N THR A 24 -14.14 8.30 0.89
CA THR A 24 -12.92 7.50 0.85
C THR A 24 -13.37 6.17 0.27
N HIS A 25 -12.89 5.80 -0.92
CA HIS A 25 -13.17 4.49 -1.50
C HIS A 25 -12.37 3.43 -0.73
N GLU A 26 -12.71 3.21 0.54
CA GLU A 26 -12.20 2.08 1.30
C GLU A 26 -12.69 0.82 0.62
N ARG A 27 -11.75 0.11 -0.02
CA ARG A 27 -12.05 -1.20 -0.58
C ARG A 27 -12.12 -2.21 0.55
N ASN A 28 -13.34 -2.60 0.90
CA ASN A 28 -13.64 -3.71 1.77
C ASN A 28 -14.08 -4.90 0.90
N GLY A 29 -13.57 -6.10 1.18
CA GLY A 29 -13.81 -7.29 0.35
C GLY A 29 -12.67 -8.29 0.42
N PRO A 30 -12.71 -9.37 -0.39
CA PRO A 30 -11.63 -10.36 -0.47
C PRO A 30 -10.39 -9.81 -1.20
N VAL A 31 -9.21 -10.24 -0.79
CA VAL A 31 -7.92 -9.84 -1.39
C VAL A 31 -7.88 -10.18 -2.89
N GLU A 32 -8.54 -11.27 -3.27
CA GLU A 32 -8.67 -11.75 -4.64
C GLU A 32 -9.24 -10.72 -5.62
N GLY A 33 -10.10 -9.81 -5.15
CA GLY A 33 -10.68 -8.77 -5.99
C GLY A 33 -9.61 -7.85 -6.60
N HIS A 34 -8.53 -7.57 -5.86
CA HIS A 34 -7.43 -6.74 -6.35
C HIS A 34 -6.70 -7.39 -7.53
N PHE A 35 -6.40 -8.69 -7.41
CA PHE A 35 -5.76 -9.42 -8.50
C PHE A 35 -6.63 -9.51 -9.75
N GLN A 36 -7.95 -9.58 -9.58
CA GLN A 36 -8.89 -9.60 -10.71
C GLN A 36 -8.93 -8.26 -11.45
N ASP A 37 -8.94 -7.14 -10.73
CA ASP A 37 -8.97 -5.79 -11.33
C ASP A 37 -7.79 -5.56 -12.28
N PHE A 38 -6.59 -6.02 -11.88
CA PHE A 38 -5.36 -5.85 -12.65
C PHE A 38 -5.04 -7.08 -13.52
N GLN A 39 -5.95 -8.05 -13.60
CA GLN A 39 -5.81 -9.27 -14.41
C GLN A 39 -4.51 -10.04 -14.11
N VAL A 40 -4.18 -10.15 -12.82
CA VAL A 40 -2.99 -10.82 -12.31
C VAL A 40 -3.39 -12.16 -11.71
N SER A 41 -2.60 -13.20 -11.97
CA SER A 41 -2.82 -14.48 -11.31
C SER A 41 -2.45 -14.39 -9.84
N LYS A 42 -3.40 -14.72 -8.96
CA LYS A 42 -3.15 -14.79 -7.52
C LYS A 42 -1.97 -15.73 -7.20
N PRO A 43 -1.21 -15.47 -6.13
CA PRO A 43 -0.17 -16.38 -5.68
C PRO A 43 -0.72 -17.78 -5.39
N VAL A 44 0.09 -18.80 -5.70
CA VAL A 44 -0.18 -20.19 -5.32
C VAL A 44 1.06 -20.71 -4.60
N SER A 45 0.91 -20.98 -3.30
CA SER A 45 2.00 -21.36 -2.42
C SER A 45 3.13 -20.33 -2.42
N ASN A 46 4.26 -20.63 -3.07
CA ASN A 46 5.43 -19.74 -3.17
C ASN A 46 5.61 -19.14 -4.57
N ALA A 47 4.68 -19.41 -5.50
CA ALA A 47 4.69 -18.86 -6.85
C ALA A 47 3.84 -17.58 -6.90
N VAL A 48 4.40 -16.53 -7.47
CA VAL A 48 3.80 -15.20 -7.63
C VAL A 48 3.88 -14.76 -9.08
N THR A 49 2.99 -13.85 -9.47
CA THR A 49 3.07 -13.12 -10.74
C THR A 49 3.43 -11.68 -10.40
N VAL A 50 4.57 -11.23 -10.88
CA VAL A 50 5.15 -9.93 -10.54
C VAL A 50 4.82 -8.94 -11.65
N CYS A 51 4.12 -7.87 -11.30
CA CYS A 51 3.79 -6.76 -12.16
C CYS A 51 4.95 -5.78 -12.31
N HIS A 52 5.11 -5.23 -13.51
CA HIS A 52 6.04 -4.14 -13.82
C HIS A 52 5.59 -3.43 -15.10
N ALA A 53 6.34 -2.40 -15.49
CA ALA A 53 6.07 -1.54 -16.63
C ALA A 53 4.79 -0.68 -16.49
N TYR A 54 4.43 -0.37 -15.25
CA TYR A 54 3.29 0.43 -14.78
C TYR A 54 1.94 -0.24 -15.05
N THR A 55 1.08 -0.25 -14.04
CA THR A 55 -0.31 -0.72 -14.13
C THR A 55 -0.40 -2.17 -14.60
N CYS A 56 0.51 -3.02 -14.11
CA CYS A 56 0.62 -4.44 -14.43
C CYS A 56 0.70 -4.74 -15.94
N LYS A 57 1.23 -3.80 -16.73
CA LYS A 57 1.35 -3.93 -18.19
C LYS A 57 2.20 -5.12 -18.59
N MET A 58 3.22 -5.44 -17.80
CA MET A 58 4.00 -6.65 -17.93
C MET A 58 3.91 -7.48 -16.65
N GLN A 59 3.89 -8.79 -16.83
CA GLN A 59 3.73 -9.75 -15.75
C GLN A 59 4.75 -10.88 -15.90
N THR A 60 5.61 -11.06 -14.90
CA THR A 60 6.65 -12.10 -14.89
C THR A 60 6.41 -13.06 -13.74
N LYS A 61 6.38 -14.37 -14.02
CA LYS A 61 6.26 -15.38 -12.95
C LYS A 61 7.56 -15.51 -12.18
N PHE A 62 7.46 -15.59 -10.86
CA PHE A 62 8.57 -15.87 -9.97
C PHE A 62 8.14 -16.93 -8.94
N THR A 63 9.05 -17.82 -8.54
CA THR A 63 8.78 -18.80 -7.48
C THR A 63 9.88 -18.71 -6.44
N PHE A 64 9.50 -18.38 -5.20
CA PHE A 64 10.42 -18.41 -4.07
C PHE A 64 10.81 -19.86 -3.78
N THR A 65 12.10 -20.13 -3.84
CA THR A 65 12.67 -21.43 -3.52
C THR A 65 12.65 -21.69 -2.02
N ASN A 66 12.87 -22.95 -1.61
CA ASN A 66 13.01 -23.28 -0.19
C ASN A 66 14.19 -22.53 0.48
N ALA A 67 15.25 -22.22 -0.28
CA ALA A 67 16.37 -21.41 0.20
C ALA A 67 15.92 -19.96 0.45
N ASP A 68 15.14 -19.38 -0.47
CA ASP A 68 14.58 -18.03 -0.30
C ASP A 68 13.68 -17.97 0.94
N ILE A 69 12.80 -18.96 1.14
CA ILE A 69 11.95 -19.04 2.35
C ILE A 69 12.78 -19.19 3.63
N THR A 70 13.89 -19.93 3.58
CA THR A 70 14.81 -20.08 4.73
C THR A 70 15.46 -18.76 5.08
N GLU A 71 15.90 -17.99 4.07
CA GLU A 71 16.47 -16.65 4.27
C GLU A 71 15.44 -15.71 4.89
N ILE A 72 14.21 -15.68 4.38
CA ILE A 72 13.11 -14.87 4.93
C ILE A 72 12.84 -15.23 6.40
N LYS A 73 12.80 -16.53 6.75
CA LYS A 73 12.68 -16.98 8.14
C LYS A 73 13.84 -16.49 9.01
N GLY A 74 15.06 -16.50 8.47
CA GLY A 74 16.25 -15.94 9.09
C GLY A 74 16.12 -14.44 9.39
N ILE A 75 15.59 -13.67 8.43
CA ILE A 75 15.28 -12.24 8.59
C ILE A 75 14.31 -12.03 9.74
N PHE A 76 13.18 -12.75 9.78
CA PHE A 76 12.21 -12.65 10.87
C PHE A 76 12.85 -12.92 12.24
N LYS A 77 13.66 -13.98 12.35
CA LYS A 77 14.34 -14.34 13.59
C LYS A 77 15.36 -13.28 14.03
N LYS A 78 16.09 -12.69 13.08
CA LYS A 78 17.11 -11.66 13.36
C LYS A 78 16.48 -10.32 13.72
N VAL A 79 15.40 -9.95 13.03
CA VAL A 79 14.79 -8.63 13.16
C VAL A 79 13.92 -8.55 14.41
N LYS A 80 13.09 -9.55 14.70
CA LYS A 80 12.18 -9.50 15.86
C LYS A 80 12.94 -9.51 17.19
N LYS A 81 12.65 -8.56 18.08
CA LYS A 81 13.15 -8.54 19.47
C LYS A 81 12.24 -9.34 20.41
N ASP A 82 10.95 -9.40 20.09
CA ASP A 82 9.93 -10.16 20.81
C ASP A 82 8.86 -10.72 19.85
N ASP A 83 7.86 -11.42 20.38
CA ASP A 83 6.73 -11.95 19.61
C ASP A 83 5.52 -11.02 19.61
N GLY A 84 5.72 -9.71 19.44
CA GLY A 84 4.68 -8.69 19.34
C GLY A 84 4.30 -8.31 17.90
N ALA A 85 3.11 -7.74 17.74
CA ALA A 85 2.59 -7.27 16.45
C ALA A 85 3.49 -6.20 15.80
N SER A 86 4.01 -5.25 16.59
CA SER A 86 4.93 -4.22 16.08
C SER A 86 6.22 -4.81 15.52
N GLU A 87 6.79 -5.81 16.22
CA GLU A 87 8.01 -6.49 15.79
C GLU A 87 7.78 -7.34 14.54
N GLU A 88 6.59 -7.95 14.42
CA GLU A 88 6.18 -8.63 13.20
C GLU A 88 6.09 -7.67 12.01
N ARG A 89 5.47 -6.49 12.17
CA ARG A 89 5.46 -5.47 11.11
C ARG A 89 6.87 -5.05 10.73
N ARG A 90 7.76 -4.83 11.70
CA ARG A 90 9.17 -4.55 11.39
C ARG A 90 9.80 -5.68 10.57
N ALA A 91 9.63 -6.93 10.98
CA ALA A 91 10.16 -8.08 10.25
C ALA A 91 9.59 -8.20 8.83
N VAL A 92 8.29 -7.90 8.64
CA VAL A 92 7.66 -7.82 7.33
C VAL A 92 8.37 -6.79 6.46
N ALA A 93 8.64 -5.59 6.96
CA ALA A 93 9.31 -4.56 6.16
C ALA A 93 10.69 -5.03 5.65
N TYR A 94 11.51 -5.61 6.51
CA TYR A 94 12.81 -6.17 6.10
C TYR A 94 12.67 -7.34 5.12
N ALA A 95 11.64 -8.17 5.29
CA ALA A 95 11.38 -9.28 4.37
C ALA A 95 10.93 -8.78 2.99
N ILE A 96 10.05 -7.77 2.92
CA ILE A 96 9.60 -7.17 1.66
C ILE A 96 10.77 -6.56 0.90
N GLY A 97 11.60 -5.72 1.54
CA GLY A 97 12.78 -5.15 0.88
C GLY A 97 13.76 -6.22 0.36
N TRP A 98 13.93 -7.30 1.13
CA TRP A 98 14.72 -8.45 0.65
C TRP A 98 14.07 -9.17 -0.54
N MET A 99 12.75 -9.41 -0.49
CA MET A 99 11.99 -10.08 -1.56
C MET A 99 12.02 -9.27 -2.85
N GLU A 100 11.84 -7.95 -2.79
CA GLU A 100 11.99 -7.03 -3.92
C GLU A 100 13.39 -7.09 -4.52
N THR A 101 14.43 -6.98 -3.69
CA THR A 101 15.82 -7.12 -4.16
C THR A 101 16.05 -8.47 -4.85
N ARG A 102 15.53 -9.54 -4.27
CA ARG A 102 15.70 -10.91 -4.75
C ARG A 102 14.99 -11.14 -6.09
N VAL A 103 13.78 -10.61 -6.23
CA VAL A 103 12.94 -10.71 -7.44
C VAL A 103 13.49 -9.79 -8.52
N GLY A 104 13.78 -8.53 -8.19
CA GLY A 104 14.29 -7.52 -9.12
C GLY A 104 15.56 -7.95 -9.83
N LYS A 105 16.50 -8.58 -9.10
CA LYS A 105 17.71 -9.17 -9.71
C LYS A 105 17.44 -10.25 -10.75
N VAL A 106 16.30 -10.95 -10.67
CA VAL A 106 15.95 -12.02 -11.62
C VAL A 106 15.15 -11.50 -12.79
N ILE A 107 14.22 -10.58 -12.54
CA ILE A 107 13.27 -10.12 -13.56
C ILE A 107 13.65 -8.79 -14.21
N GLY A 108 14.70 -8.12 -13.70
CA GLY A 108 15.23 -6.87 -14.24
C GLY A 108 14.65 -5.59 -13.63
N THR A 109 13.94 -5.68 -12.50
CA THR A 109 13.40 -4.51 -11.77
C THR A 109 14.31 -4.04 -10.63
N ASP A 110 15.56 -4.51 -10.56
CA ASP A 110 16.55 -4.07 -9.55
C ASP A 110 16.95 -2.59 -9.67
N LYS A 111 16.51 -1.92 -10.74
CA LYS A 111 16.71 -0.49 -11.02
C LYS A 111 15.41 0.31 -10.92
N ASP A 112 14.38 -0.27 -10.31
CA ASP A 112 13.15 0.46 -10.05
C ASP A 112 13.42 1.69 -9.18
N ARG A 113 12.84 2.82 -9.61
CA ARG A 113 13.07 4.14 -9.04
C ARG A 113 11.91 4.50 -8.12
N ALA A 114 12.22 5.27 -7.08
CA ALA A 114 11.20 5.76 -6.16
C ALA A 114 10.15 6.64 -6.87
N GLY A 115 8.87 6.35 -6.61
CA GLY A 115 7.75 7.15 -7.07
C GLY A 115 7.40 6.96 -8.55
N MET A 116 6.61 7.90 -9.09
CA MET A 116 6.20 7.89 -10.50
C MET A 116 7.00 8.90 -11.29
N GLU A 117 7.36 8.51 -12.50
CA GLU A 117 8.03 9.38 -13.47
C GLU A 117 7.42 9.22 -14.87
N ALA A 118 7.54 10.26 -15.68
CA ALA A 118 6.94 10.29 -17.01
C ALA A 118 7.49 9.21 -17.97
N GLY A 119 8.71 8.71 -17.72
CA GLY A 119 9.37 7.68 -18.52
C GLY A 119 9.11 6.24 -18.08
N GLY A 120 8.45 6.03 -16.93
CA GLY A 120 8.19 4.70 -16.38
C GLY A 120 7.17 3.86 -17.15
N PRO A 121 6.08 4.41 -17.73
CA PRO A 121 5.08 3.60 -18.42
C PRO A 121 5.66 2.78 -19.57
N GLY A 122 5.61 1.46 -19.47
CA GLY A 122 6.17 0.54 -20.47
C GLY A 122 7.66 0.22 -20.32
N ASP A 123 8.39 0.83 -19.38
CA ASP A 123 9.76 0.43 -19.05
C ASP A 123 9.72 -0.82 -18.16
N PRO A 124 10.23 -1.99 -18.62
CA PRO A 124 10.17 -3.24 -17.86
C PRO A 124 11.00 -3.24 -16.57
N THR A 125 11.81 -2.20 -16.35
CA THR A 125 12.63 -2.07 -15.15
C THR A 125 11.93 -1.29 -14.04
N GLN A 126 10.77 -0.70 -14.30
CA GLN A 126 10.07 0.22 -13.40
C GLN A 126 8.73 -0.32 -12.92
N GLN A 127 8.30 0.15 -11.75
CA GLN A 127 7.09 -0.28 -11.05
C GLN A 127 6.35 0.97 -10.54
N ASP A 128 5.04 1.07 -10.81
CA ASP A 128 4.20 2.12 -10.22
C ASP A 128 3.51 1.63 -8.93
N CYS A 129 2.68 2.48 -8.31
CA CYS A 129 1.96 2.10 -7.11
C CYS A 129 1.03 0.89 -7.29
N VAL A 130 0.50 0.67 -8.50
CA VAL A 130 -0.33 -0.50 -8.81
C VAL A 130 0.54 -1.74 -8.85
N ASP A 131 1.68 -1.69 -9.53
CA ASP A 131 2.64 -2.78 -9.57
C ASP A 131 3.10 -3.15 -8.16
N GLU A 132 3.58 -2.16 -7.41
CA GLU A 132 4.13 -2.32 -6.06
C GLU A 132 3.11 -2.84 -5.05
N SER A 133 1.89 -2.28 -5.04
CA SER A 133 0.83 -2.78 -4.16
C SER A 133 0.44 -4.23 -4.49
N THR A 134 0.39 -4.58 -5.78
CA THR A 134 0.05 -5.94 -6.23
C THR A 134 1.15 -6.95 -5.89
N ASN A 135 2.41 -6.57 -6.13
CA ASN A 135 3.57 -7.39 -5.83
C ASN A 135 3.74 -7.60 -4.33
N THR A 136 3.69 -6.52 -3.55
CA THR A 136 3.77 -6.58 -2.09
C THR A 136 2.65 -7.42 -1.51
N THR A 137 1.41 -7.29 -2.00
CA THR A 137 0.30 -8.16 -1.57
C THR A 137 0.60 -9.63 -1.86
N SER A 138 1.20 -9.92 -3.03
CA SER A 138 1.62 -11.28 -3.36
C SER A 138 2.69 -11.81 -2.42
N TYR A 139 3.67 -10.97 -2.06
CA TYR A 139 4.73 -11.31 -1.12
C TYR A 139 4.19 -11.55 0.29
N LEU A 140 3.29 -10.70 0.78
CA LEU A 140 2.62 -10.88 2.06
C LEU A 140 1.84 -12.21 2.12
N LEU A 141 1.19 -12.61 1.02
CA LEU A 141 0.52 -13.92 0.94
C LEU A 141 1.51 -15.08 1.00
N VAL A 142 2.71 -14.95 0.42
CA VAL A 142 3.79 -15.93 0.59
C VAL A 142 4.24 -16.01 2.06
N LEU A 143 4.41 -14.87 2.73
CA LEU A 143 4.74 -14.84 4.17
C LEU A 143 3.67 -15.54 5.01
N GLN A 144 2.39 -15.23 4.76
CA GLN A 144 1.24 -15.83 5.43
C GLN A 144 1.19 -17.35 5.20
N ASN A 145 1.34 -17.80 3.94
CA ASN A 145 1.33 -19.22 3.58
C ASN A 145 2.46 -20.01 4.24
N ASN A 146 3.59 -19.35 4.54
CA ASN A 146 4.72 -19.95 5.24
C ASN A 146 4.66 -19.78 6.78
N GLY A 147 3.53 -19.32 7.32
CA GLY A 147 3.29 -19.20 8.76
C GLY A 147 4.11 -18.12 9.46
N LEU A 148 4.58 -17.11 8.72
CA LEU A 148 5.41 -16.03 9.26
C LEU A 148 4.59 -14.91 9.88
N LEU A 149 3.32 -14.77 9.51
CA LEU A 149 2.40 -13.79 10.08
C LEU A 149 1.57 -14.47 11.18
N LYS A 150 1.87 -14.15 12.44
CA LYS A 150 1.16 -14.65 13.62
C LYS A 150 0.16 -13.64 14.16
N HIS A 151 0.47 -12.35 14.05
CA HIS A 151 -0.35 -11.27 14.59
C HIS A 151 -1.19 -10.59 13.53
N HIS A 152 -0.86 -10.76 12.25
CA HIS A 152 -1.56 -10.15 11.13
C HIS A 152 -2.04 -11.17 10.11
N THR A 153 -3.08 -10.78 9.38
CA THR A 153 -3.51 -11.39 8.12
C THR A 153 -3.32 -10.39 6.98
N VAL A 154 -3.21 -10.90 5.75
CA VAL A 154 -3.19 -10.03 4.55
C VAL A 154 -4.59 -9.46 4.32
N GLY A 155 -4.68 -8.13 4.26
CA GLY A 155 -5.91 -7.40 3.97
C GLY A 155 -6.01 -7.03 2.49
N THR A 156 -7.19 -6.58 2.09
CA THR A 156 -7.43 -6.13 0.71
C THR A 156 -6.69 -4.83 0.46
N PRO A 157 -5.87 -4.77 -0.62
CA PRO A 157 -5.25 -3.53 -1.05
C PRO A 157 -6.30 -2.46 -1.22
N PHE A 158 -5.96 -1.25 -0.83
CA PHE A 158 -6.85 -0.11 -0.98
C PHE A 158 -6.08 1.04 -1.61
N ALA A 159 -6.85 1.98 -2.12
CA ALA A 159 -6.32 3.21 -2.62
C ALA A 159 -6.91 4.39 -1.86
N LYS A 160 -6.15 5.48 -1.79
CA LYS A 160 -6.69 6.78 -1.40
C LYS A 160 -6.67 7.70 -2.60
N ASP A 161 -7.85 8.26 -2.88
CA ASP A 161 -7.99 9.35 -3.84
C ASP A 161 -7.71 10.68 -3.12
N GLN A 162 -6.81 11.48 -3.67
CA GLN A 162 -6.61 12.86 -3.20
C GLN A 162 -7.70 13.78 -3.77
N LEU A 163 -8.96 13.54 -3.41
CA LEU A 163 -10.13 14.23 -3.97
C LEU A 163 -10.07 15.77 -3.86
N TRP A 164 -9.35 16.31 -2.87
CA TRP A 164 -9.12 17.75 -2.67
C TRP A 164 -8.17 18.39 -3.70
N ARG A 165 -7.43 17.59 -4.49
CA ARG A 165 -6.58 18.06 -5.60
C ARG A 165 -7.29 18.04 -6.96
N GLY A 166 -8.59 17.76 -6.99
CA GLY A 166 -9.38 17.72 -8.23
C GLY A 166 -8.81 16.71 -9.23
N VAL A 167 -8.73 17.10 -10.51
CA VAL A 167 -8.26 16.26 -11.64
C VAL A 167 -6.78 15.83 -11.51
N ALA A 168 -6.02 16.40 -10.56
CA ALA A 168 -4.63 16.04 -10.28
C ALA A 168 -4.47 15.07 -9.09
N GLY A 169 -5.56 14.64 -8.45
CA GLY A 169 -5.52 13.66 -7.39
C GLY A 169 -5.25 12.28 -7.97
N TRP A 170 -4.00 11.81 -7.88
CA TRP A 170 -3.65 10.46 -8.29
C TRP A 170 -4.13 9.46 -7.23
N THR A 171 -4.87 8.45 -7.68
CA THR A 171 -5.22 7.28 -6.89
C THR A 171 -3.93 6.54 -6.55
N HIS A 172 -3.51 6.54 -5.29
CA HIS A 172 -2.33 5.81 -4.82
C HIS A 172 -2.73 4.52 -4.14
N TRP A 173 -2.12 3.40 -4.54
CA TRP A 173 -2.43 2.06 -4.04
C TRP A 173 -1.38 1.56 -3.05
N THR A 174 -1.80 0.75 -2.08
CA THR A 174 -0.89 0.08 -1.14
C THR A 174 -1.40 -1.31 -0.74
N ALA A 175 -0.46 -2.20 -0.44
CA ALA A 175 -0.75 -3.47 0.20
C ALA A 175 -1.16 -3.26 1.65
N VAL A 176 -1.90 -4.22 2.24
CA VAL A 176 -2.44 -4.07 3.59
C VAL A 176 -2.14 -5.28 4.46
N LEU A 177 -1.70 -5.01 5.68
CA LEU A 177 -1.78 -5.95 6.79
C LEU A 177 -2.95 -5.58 7.70
N GLN A 178 -3.67 -6.57 8.21
CA GLN A 178 -4.71 -6.39 9.21
C GLN A 178 -4.30 -7.12 10.49
N GLU A 179 -4.20 -6.39 11.59
CA GLU A 179 -3.89 -6.97 12.90
C GLU A 179 -5.07 -7.79 13.41
N THR A 180 -4.81 -9.05 13.77
CA THR A 180 -5.87 -10.04 14.06
C THR A 180 -6.64 -9.71 15.33
N LYS A 181 -5.99 -9.10 16.33
CA LYS A 181 -6.59 -8.80 17.63
C LYS A 181 -7.44 -7.53 17.63
N SER A 182 -6.97 -6.48 16.97
CA SER A 182 -7.59 -5.15 16.99
C SER A 182 -8.37 -4.81 15.71
N ALA A 183 -8.21 -5.60 14.65
CA ALA A 183 -8.63 -5.28 13.29
C ALA A 183 -7.97 -4.01 12.71
N GLN A 184 -6.97 -3.43 13.38
CA GLN A 184 -6.22 -2.28 12.87
C GLN A 184 -5.55 -2.65 11.54
N ARG A 185 -5.76 -1.81 10.54
CA ARG A 185 -5.14 -1.96 9.22
C ARG A 185 -3.86 -1.14 9.13
N TRP A 186 -2.88 -1.69 8.44
CA TRP A 186 -1.58 -1.10 8.22
C TRP A 186 -1.28 -1.11 6.73
N ALA A 187 -1.05 0.07 6.15
CA ALA A 187 -0.52 0.21 4.80
C ALA A 187 0.91 -0.32 4.77
N VAL A 188 1.28 -1.04 3.72
CA VAL A 188 2.64 -1.51 3.44
C VAL A 188 3.04 -0.94 2.09
N ASP A 189 3.77 0.17 2.12
CA ASP A 189 4.05 0.99 0.93
C ASP A 189 5.55 1.01 0.61
N SER A 190 5.91 0.31 -0.47
CA SER A 190 7.27 0.20 -1.02
C SER A 190 7.54 1.20 -2.15
N TRP A 191 6.51 1.61 -2.89
CA TRP A 191 6.61 2.44 -4.10
C TRP A 191 7.33 3.77 -3.90
N ILE A 192 7.28 4.30 -2.70
CA ILE A 192 7.85 5.59 -2.34
C ILE A 192 9.38 5.57 -2.19
N TYR A 193 10.00 4.38 -2.29
CA TYR A 193 11.44 4.18 -2.18
C TYR A 193 12.02 3.47 -3.40
N VAL A 194 13.35 3.44 -3.48
CA VAL A 194 14.06 2.65 -4.47
C VAL A 194 13.91 1.16 -4.18
N ASN A 195 14.03 0.31 -5.21
CA ASN A 195 13.88 -1.13 -5.08
C ASN A 195 14.63 -1.71 -3.88
N GLY A 196 13.92 -2.48 -3.04
CA GLY A 196 14.53 -3.22 -1.95
C GLY A 196 14.84 -2.42 -0.70
N GLU A 197 14.53 -1.11 -0.66
CA GLU A 197 14.41 -0.40 0.60
C GLU A 197 13.19 -0.91 1.39
N ASN A 198 13.25 -0.87 2.72
CA ASN A 198 12.15 -1.31 3.55
C ASN A 198 10.90 -0.44 3.28
N PRO A 199 9.71 -1.03 3.07
CA PRO A 199 8.49 -0.27 2.93
C PRO A 199 8.16 0.48 4.23
N ALA A 200 7.39 1.54 4.08
CA ALA A 200 6.72 2.20 5.18
C ALA A 200 5.54 1.33 5.63
N ILE A 201 5.46 1.08 6.94
CA ILE A 201 4.32 0.38 7.53
C ILE A 201 3.66 1.27 8.57
N VAL A 202 2.52 1.83 8.20
CA VAL A 202 1.79 2.84 8.99
C VAL A 202 0.30 2.53 9.03
N GLU A 203 -0.39 2.98 10.08
CA GLU A 203 -1.85 2.86 10.19
C GLU A 203 -2.52 3.44 8.94
N THR A 204 -3.49 2.72 8.36
CA THR A 204 -4.14 3.14 7.11
C THR A 204 -4.82 4.50 7.21
N GLU A 205 -5.29 4.88 8.39
CA GLU A 205 -5.91 6.17 8.68
C GLU A 205 -4.89 7.31 8.59
N LYS A 206 -3.64 7.03 8.96
CA LYS A 206 -2.49 7.96 8.95
C LYS A 206 -1.66 7.87 7.67
N TRP A 207 -1.89 6.86 6.84
CA TRP A 207 -1.26 6.72 5.54
C TRP A 207 -1.80 7.78 4.59
N TYR A 208 -1.10 8.89 4.47
CA TYR A 208 -1.45 9.96 3.57
C TYR A 208 -0.18 10.48 2.90
N ILE A 209 -0.24 10.60 1.58
CA ILE A 209 0.84 11.21 0.81
C ILE A 209 0.31 12.58 0.39
N ASP A 210 0.68 13.67 1.06
CA ASP A 210 0.38 15.02 0.54
C ASP A 210 1.27 15.32 -0.67
N GLY A 211 2.48 14.76 -0.68
CA GLY A 211 3.48 14.83 -1.74
C GLY A 211 4.76 14.08 -1.36
N LEU A 212 5.74 14.01 -2.26
CA LEU A 212 6.99 13.28 -2.03
C LEU A 212 7.81 13.77 -0.81
N GLY A 213 7.57 14.99 -0.33
CA GLY A 213 8.23 15.53 0.86
C GLY A 213 7.59 15.15 2.20
N SER A 214 6.39 14.55 2.20
CA SER A 214 5.66 14.11 3.40
C SER A 214 5.50 12.59 3.47
N LEU A 215 6.35 11.87 2.74
CA LEU A 215 6.35 10.42 2.71
C LEU A 215 6.59 9.86 4.11
N PRO A 216 5.86 8.79 4.50
CA PRO A 216 6.21 8.07 5.72
C PRO A 216 7.66 7.58 5.63
N VAL A 217 8.28 7.32 6.78
CA VAL A 217 9.66 6.82 6.84
C VAL A 217 9.70 5.30 6.71
N ALA A 218 10.79 4.79 6.13
CA ALA A 218 11.00 3.36 5.98
C ALA A 218 11.00 2.70 7.37
N THR A 219 10.32 1.56 7.50
CA THR A 219 10.22 0.86 8.79
C THR A 219 11.58 0.26 9.18
N ARG A 220 12.07 0.55 10.40
CA ARG A 220 13.38 0.13 10.91
C ARG A 220 13.30 -0.55 12.26
#